data_AF-B3GVF2-F1
#
_entry.id   AF-B3GVF2-F1
#
_cell.length_a   1.000
_cell.length_b   1.000
_cell.length_c   1.000
_cell.angle_alpha   90.00
_cell.angle_beta   90.00
_cell.angle_gamma   90.00
#
_symmetry.space_group_name_H-M   'P 1'
#
loop_
_entity.id
_entity.type
_entity.pdbx_description
1 polymer ?
#
loop_
_entity_poly.entity_id
_entity_poly.type
_entity_poly.pdbx_seq_one_letter_code
_entity_poly.pdbx_strand_id
1 'polypeptide(L)'
;MRFWFVLLALLGKEIYAYENERNALNATAANKVCGLSTYLKGIAHRVNSESAVVTEKLSDLKMRSIQLQLSVMRNRVPSGEKDCKDIRTLLKTVLRNEFTFQQELEEMRNASALAAAAAGIAAGRLEEWIFVFAQAADGSSQFCISVGKHIPPEHKNLQECFDGTIGPETLYKIEDSRVKESAKKSLQLHEALSSISFSSLGAESIVEQRKNRGCNLMRTAYGGLLKDFCLNRNFTWGGGVMNFGSCVAGNLKIEGGEYGDVGSHDAVRWTEDPSKVSIFKDVIRLFARFQEVKNAVMKKIKTTVDELTKCIGQKEAELTNDQLYEEFEAIQKYLWFL
;
A
#
# COMPACT_ATOMS: atom_id res chain seq x y z
N MET A 1 12.15 62.84 -17.32
CA MET A 1 11.19 61.96 -18.03
C MET A 1 11.80 60.66 -18.57
N ARG A 2 12.92 60.67 -19.30
CA ARG A 2 13.53 59.43 -19.88
C ARG A 2 13.94 58.35 -18.84
N PHE A 3 14.40 58.72 -17.65
CA PHE A 3 14.76 57.77 -16.59
C PHE A 3 13.56 57.01 -15.99
N TRP A 4 12.38 57.63 -15.95
CA TRP A 4 11.18 57.03 -15.37
C TRP A 4 10.58 55.94 -16.28
N PHE A 5 10.63 56.14 -17.60
CA PHE A 5 10.20 55.14 -18.58
C PHE A 5 11.11 53.91 -18.62
N VAL A 6 12.42 54.07 -18.42
CA VAL A 6 13.36 52.94 -18.33
C VAL A 6 13.13 52.15 -17.04
N LEU A 7 12.87 52.83 -15.92
CA LEU A 7 12.55 52.18 -14.65
C LEU A 7 11.23 51.40 -14.72
N LEU A 8 10.18 51.98 -15.31
CA LEU A 8 8.88 51.32 -15.54
C LEU A 8 8.99 50.14 -16.51
N ALA A 9 9.81 50.23 -17.55
CA ALA A 9 10.05 49.13 -18.47
C ALA A 9 10.83 47.97 -17.82
N LEU A 10 11.79 48.29 -16.94
CA LEU A 10 12.54 47.28 -16.18
C LEU A 10 11.66 46.60 -15.12
N LEU A 11 10.89 47.38 -14.36
CA LEU A 11 9.92 46.86 -13.38
C LEU A 11 8.83 46.03 -14.06
N GLY A 12 8.31 46.47 -15.20
CA GLY A 12 7.33 45.71 -15.99
C GLY A 12 7.89 44.39 -16.51
N LYS A 13 9.18 44.34 -16.90
CA LYS A 13 9.84 43.13 -17.40
C LYS A 13 10.14 42.12 -16.29
N GLU A 14 10.49 42.58 -15.09
CA GLU A 14 10.68 41.72 -13.91
C GLU A 14 9.36 41.09 -13.44
N ILE A 15 8.27 41.87 -13.37
CA ILE A 15 6.94 41.36 -12.99
C ILE A 15 6.44 40.32 -14.01
N TYR A 16 6.60 40.59 -15.31
CA TYR A 16 6.22 39.65 -16.38
C TYR A 16 7.02 38.35 -16.36
N ALA A 17 8.30 38.38 -15.97
CA ALA A 17 9.13 37.19 -15.87
C ALA A 17 8.71 36.29 -14.69
N TYR A 18 8.24 36.89 -13.59
CA TYR A 18 7.84 36.18 -12.37
C TYR A 18 6.50 35.43 -12.51
N GLU A 19 5.53 35.99 -13.24
CA GLU A 19 4.22 35.34 -13.49
C GLU A 19 4.28 34.21 -14.53
N ASN A 20 5.30 34.24 -15.41
CA ASN A 20 5.52 33.22 -16.44
C ASN A 20 6.40 32.05 -15.96
N GLU A 21 6.88 32.09 -14.72
CA GLU A 21 7.61 30.98 -14.14
C GLU A 21 6.74 29.71 -14.08
N ARG A 22 7.37 28.57 -14.39
CA ARG A 22 6.76 27.24 -14.38
C ARG A 22 7.74 26.26 -13.76
N ASN A 23 7.61 26.02 -12.45
CA ASN A 23 8.49 25.09 -11.74
C ASN A 23 8.29 23.64 -12.17
N ALA A 24 9.23 22.77 -11.77
CA ALA A 24 9.13 21.33 -11.95
C ALA A 24 9.10 20.61 -10.60
N LEU A 25 8.51 19.41 -10.58
CA LEU A 25 8.60 18.50 -9.45
C LEU A 25 10.05 18.05 -9.24
N ASN A 26 10.50 17.94 -8.00
CA ASN A 26 11.84 17.42 -7.73
C ASN A 26 11.87 15.88 -7.86
N ALA A 27 12.92 15.33 -8.47
CA ALA A 27 13.11 13.89 -8.61
C ALA A 27 13.11 13.15 -7.26
N THR A 28 13.53 13.79 -6.16
CA THR A 28 13.45 13.20 -4.81
C THR A 28 12.00 12.91 -4.41
N ALA A 29 11.10 13.88 -4.59
CA ALA A 29 9.67 13.68 -4.32
C ALA A 29 9.05 12.65 -5.26
N ALA A 30 9.40 12.68 -6.55
CA ALA A 30 8.94 11.67 -7.51
C ALA A 30 9.34 10.24 -7.09
N ASN A 31 10.60 10.01 -6.70
CA ASN A 31 11.06 8.71 -6.21
C ASN A 31 10.33 8.28 -4.93
N LYS A 32 10.05 9.20 -4.01
CA LYS A 32 9.29 8.88 -2.78
C LYS A 32 7.86 8.44 -3.10
N VAL A 33 7.21 9.11 -4.05
CA VAL A 33 5.88 8.70 -4.55
C VAL A 33 5.95 7.33 -5.25
N CYS A 34 6.95 7.07 -6.09
CA CYS A 34 7.11 5.76 -6.73
C CYS A 34 7.48 4.64 -5.75
N GLY A 35 8.28 4.93 -4.73
CA GLY A 35 8.59 4.01 -3.64
C GLY A 35 7.33 3.59 -2.88
N LEU A 36 6.43 4.54 -2.60
CA LEU A 36 5.10 4.24 -2.06
C LEU A 36 4.25 3.42 -3.05
N SER A 37 4.23 3.78 -4.34
CA SER A 37 3.51 3.01 -5.37
C SER A 37 3.96 1.54 -5.41
N THR A 38 5.27 1.29 -5.40
CA THR A 38 5.87 -0.05 -5.35
C THR A 38 5.52 -0.78 -4.05
N TYR A 39 5.51 -0.09 -2.91
CA TYR A 39 5.03 -0.65 -1.63
C TYR A 39 3.57 -1.10 -1.71
N LEU A 40 2.70 -0.25 -2.29
CA LEU A 40 1.27 -0.54 -2.46
C LEU A 40 1.04 -1.73 -3.40
N LYS A 41 1.81 -1.85 -4.51
CA LYS A 41 1.81 -3.07 -5.35
C LYS A 41 2.20 -4.31 -4.54
N GLY A 42 3.15 -4.17 -3.62
CA GLY A 42 3.60 -5.22 -2.72
C GLY A 42 2.56 -5.70 -1.69
N ILE A 43 1.46 -4.97 -1.48
CA ILE A 43 0.40 -5.39 -0.54
C ILE A 43 -0.22 -6.73 -0.97
N ALA A 44 -0.33 -7.01 -2.27
CA ALA A 44 -0.82 -8.30 -2.76
C ALA A 44 0.05 -9.47 -2.25
N HIS A 45 1.38 -9.32 -2.30
CA HIS A 45 2.31 -10.32 -1.76
C HIS A 45 2.24 -10.41 -0.24
N ARG A 46 2.12 -9.27 0.47
CA ARG A 46 1.99 -9.24 1.94
C ARG A 46 0.78 -10.02 2.42
N VAL A 47 -0.40 -9.73 1.87
CA VAL A 47 -1.63 -10.43 2.29
C VAL A 47 -1.59 -11.92 1.93
N ASN A 48 -0.93 -12.30 0.84
CA ASN A 48 -0.71 -13.70 0.49
C ASN A 48 0.21 -14.41 1.49
N SER A 49 1.36 -13.81 1.83
CA SER A 49 2.28 -14.37 2.82
C SER A 49 1.63 -14.48 4.20
N GLU A 50 0.90 -13.46 4.64
CA GLU A 50 0.21 -13.48 5.92
C GLU A 50 -0.95 -14.50 5.96
N SER A 51 -1.67 -14.69 4.84
CA SER A 51 -2.70 -15.72 4.72
C SER A 51 -2.11 -17.14 4.73
N ALA A 52 -0.91 -17.32 4.18
CA ALA A 52 -0.20 -18.60 4.21
C ALA A 52 0.13 -19.02 5.65
N VAL A 53 0.55 -18.08 6.50
CA VAL A 53 0.78 -18.34 7.94
C VAL A 53 -0.49 -18.83 8.64
N VAL A 54 -1.66 -18.23 8.35
CA VAL A 54 -2.92 -18.71 8.94
C VAL A 54 -3.27 -20.12 8.44
N THR A 55 -3.03 -20.39 7.16
CA THR A 55 -3.28 -21.72 6.58
C THR A 55 -2.38 -22.79 7.20
N GLU A 56 -1.11 -22.47 7.45
CA GLU A 56 -0.17 -23.35 8.17
C GLU A 56 -0.66 -23.64 9.60
N LYS A 57 -1.13 -22.63 10.32
CA LYS A 57 -1.70 -22.80 11.67
C LYS A 57 -2.99 -23.61 11.67
N LEU A 58 -3.82 -23.47 10.64
CA LEU A 58 -4.99 -24.31 10.49
C LEU A 58 -4.62 -25.77 10.19
N SER A 59 -3.55 -26.00 9.43
CA SER A 59 -3.02 -27.36 9.19
C SER A 59 -2.56 -28.01 10.49
N ASP A 60 -1.82 -27.28 11.34
CA ASP A 60 -1.43 -27.75 12.70
C ASP A 60 -2.66 -28.07 13.56
N LEU A 61 -3.72 -27.26 13.49
CA LEU A 61 -4.96 -27.54 14.19
C LEU A 61 -5.61 -28.85 13.71
N LYS A 62 -5.68 -29.08 12.39
CA LYS A 62 -6.26 -30.32 11.83
C LYS A 62 -5.49 -31.55 12.26
N MET A 63 -4.15 -31.46 12.23
CA MET A 63 -3.24 -32.48 12.74
C MET A 63 -3.54 -32.83 14.21
N ARG A 64 -3.60 -31.82 15.09
CA ARG A 64 -3.91 -32.03 16.53
C ARG A 64 -5.32 -32.58 16.76
N SER A 65 -6.28 -32.19 15.93
CA SER A 65 -7.63 -32.76 15.95
C SER A 65 -7.61 -34.27 15.64
N ILE A 66 -6.83 -34.71 14.64
CA ILE A 66 -6.69 -36.14 14.30
C ILE A 66 -6.02 -36.90 15.45
N GLN A 67 -4.97 -36.34 16.06
CA GLN A 67 -4.34 -36.92 17.26
C GLN A 67 -5.36 -37.12 18.39
N LEU A 68 -6.21 -36.11 18.64
CA LEU A 68 -7.26 -36.24 19.65
C LEU A 68 -8.27 -37.34 19.29
N GLN A 69 -8.72 -37.39 18.03
CA GLN A 69 -9.63 -38.45 17.58
C GLN A 69 -9.02 -39.84 17.76
N LEU A 70 -7.73 -40.00 17.48
CA LEU A 70 -7.01 -41.25 17.68
C LEU A 70 -6.91 -41.62 19.17
N SER A 71 -6.60 -40.67 20.04
CA SER A 71 -6.59 -40.88 21.50
C SER A 71 -7.98 -41.26 22.01
N VAL A 72 -9.06 -40.69 21.45
CA VAL A 72 -10.43 -41.07 21.76
C VAL A 72 -10.73 -42.51 21.31
N MET A 73 -10.45 -42.85 20.05
CA MET A 73 -10.72 -44.19 19.52
C MET A 73 -9.93 -45.28 20.27
N ARG A 74 -8.75 -44.95 20.79
CA ARG A 74 -7.90 -45.83 21.59
C ARG A 74 -8.22 -45.82 23.08
N ASN A 75 -9.17 -45.01 23.54
CA ASN A 75 -9.44 -44.76 24.96
C ASN A 75 -8.19 -44.35 25.76
N ARG A 76 -7.33 -43.53 25.15
CA ARG A 76 -6.06 -43.01 25.71
C ARG A 76 -6.11 -41.51 26.04
N VAL A 77 -7.30 -40.92 26.07
CA VAL A 77 -7.48 -39.54 26.55
C VAL A 77 -7.01 -39.46 28.01
N PRO A 78 -6.15 -38.49 28.38
CA PRO A 78 -5.64 -38.37 29.75
C PRO A 78 -6.76 -38.27 30.79
N SER A 79 -6.71 -39.11 31.83
CA SER A 79 -7.72 -39.15 32.90
C SER A 79 -7.59 -38.03 33.93
N GLY A 80 -6.48 -37.28 33.89
CA GLY A 80 -6.11 -36.24 34.87
C GLY A 80 -6.81 -34.89 34.71
N GLU A 81 -7.40 -34.60 33.55
CA GLU A 81 -8.12 -33.34 33.31
C GLU A 81 -9.64 -33.55 33.36
N LYS A 82 -10.30 -32.85 34.30
CA LYS A 82 -11.76 -32.91 34.48
C LYS A 82 -12.53 -32.58 33.20
N ASP A 83 -11.98 -31.70 32.36
CA ASP A 83 -12.61 -31.18 31.15
C ASP A 83 -12.50 -32.15 29.95
N CYS A 84 -11.62 -33.15 30.01
CA CYS A 84 -11.46 -34.13 28.93
C CYS A 84 -12.41 -35.34 29.02
N LYS A 85 -13.25 -35.41 30.07
CA LYS A 85 -14.20 -36.51 30.28
C LYS A 85 -15.38 -36.50 29.31
N ASP A 86 -15.79 -35.33 28.80
CA ASP A 86 -16.87 -35.22 27.82
C ASP A 86 -16.33 -35.27 26.38
N ILE A 87 -15.90 -36.46 25.99
CA ILE A 87 -15.39 -36.78 24.66
C ILE A 87 -16.37 -36.39 23.54
N ARG A 88 -17.68 -36.54 23.79
CA ARG A 88 -18.73 -36.21 22.81
C ARG A 88 -18.75 -34.71 22.52
N THR A 89 -18.67 -33.88 23.55
CA THR A 89 -18.63 -32.43 23.38
C THR A 89 -17.33 -31.98 22.72
N LEU A 90 -16.18 -32.58 23.10
CA LEU A 90 -14.88 -32.34 22.45
C LEU A 90 -14.93 -32.59 20.94
N LEU A 91 -15.37 -33.78 20.51
CA LEU A 91 -15.47 -34.13 19.10
C LEU A 91 -16.45 -33.24 18.32
N LYS A 92 -17.58 -32.88 18.95
CA LYS A 92 -18.53 -31.91 18.35
C LYS A 92 -17.88 -30.55 18.14
N THR A 93 -17.14 -30.06 19.12
CA THR A 93 -16.42 -28.79 19.03
C THR A 93 -15.35 -28.84 17.94
N VAL A 94 -14.58 -29.92 17.84
CA VAL A 94 -13.60 -30.15 16.77
C VAL A 94 -14.23 -30.06 15.38
N LEU A 95 -15.28 -30.85 15.13
CA LEU A 95 -15.98 -30.88 13.83
C LEU A 95 -16.62 -29.53 13.50
N ARG A 96 -17.22 -28.87 14.50
CA ARG A 96 -17.80 -27.53 14.33
C ARG A 96 -16.72 -26.51 13.99
N ASN A 97 -15.59 -26.55 14.71
CA ASN A 97 -14.47 -25.64 14.53
C ASN A 97 -13.89 -25.75 13.12
N GLU A 98 -13.71 -26.96 12.59
CA GLU A 98 -13.21 -27.14 11.22
C GLU A 98 -14.10 -26.46 10.19
N PHE A 99 -15.42 -26.60 10.28
CA PHE A 99 -16.35 -25.94 9.36
C PHE A 99 -16.34 -24.41 9.53
N THR A 100 -16.34 -23.92 10.78
CA THR A 100 -16.32 -22.47 11.03
C THR A 100 -15.01 -21.82 10.57
N PHE A 101 -13.86 -22.49 10.73
CA PHE A 101 -12.58 -21.95 10.28
C PHE A 101 -12.50 -21.82 8.76
N GLN A 102 -13.14 -22.72 8.01
CA GLN A 102 -13.19 -22.60 6.54
C GLN A 102 -13.96 -21.35 6.11
N GLN A 103 -15.11 -21.07 6.73
CA GLN A 103 -15.89 -19.87 6.43
C GLN A 103 -15.15 -18.58 6.81
N GLU A 104 -14.50 -18.56 7.97
CA GLU A 104 -13.74 -17.39 8.41
C GLU A 104 -12.46 -17.16 7.56
N LEU A 105 -11.85 -18.23 7.05
CA LEU A 105 -10.76 -18.12 6.08
C LEU A 105 -11.24 -17.56 4.74
N GLU A 106 -12.45 -17.91 4.29
CA GLU A 106 -13.04 -17.32 3.09
C GLU A 106 -13.29 -15.82 3.27
N GLU A 107 -13.83 -15.40 4.43
CA GLU A 107 -13.98 -13.97 4.76
C GLU A 107 -12.62 -13.26 4.75
N MET A 108 -11.60 -13.86 5.35
CA MET A 108 -10.24 -13.31 5.37
C MET A 108 -9.67 -13.15 3.95
N ARG A 109 -9.89 -14.13 3.07
CA ARG A 109 -9.45 -14.10 1.66
C ARG A 109 -10.20 -13.05 0.84
N ASN A 110 -11.49 -12.87 1.09
CA ASN A 110 -12.27 -11.80 0.46
C ASN A 110 -11.72 -10.42 0.88
N ALA A 111 -11.41 -10.24 2.17
CA ALA A 111 -10.78 -9.02 2.67
C ALA A 111 -9.37 -8.81 2.09
N SER A 112 -8.58 -9.87 1.93
CA SER A 112 -7.23 -9.77 1.34
C SER A 112 -7.26 -9.33 -0.11
N ALA A 113 -8.16 -9.89 -0.92
CA ALA A 113 -8.34 -9.52 -2.32
C ALA A 113 -8.76 -8.05 -2.47
N LEU A 114 -9.71 -7.58 -1.65
CA LEU A 114 -10.15 -6.18 -1.65
C LEU A 114 -9.03 -5.22 -1.24
N ALA A 115 -8.24 -5.58 -0.21
CA ALA A 115 -7.09 -4.78 0.21
C ALA A 115 -6.03 -4.68 -0.89
N ALA A 116 -5.71 -5.80 -1.55
CA ALA A 116 -4.76 -5.83 -2.66
C ALA A 116 -5.24 -5.00 -3.86
N ALA A 117 -6.53 -5.10 -4.22
CA ALA A 117 -7.11 -4.33 -5.32
C ALA A 117 -7.13 -2.83 -5.04
N ALA A 118 -7.55 -2.41 -3.84
CA ALA A 118 -7.55 -1.00 -3.45
C ALA A 118 -6.13 -0.42 -3.46
N ALA A 119 -5.14 -1.18 -2.96
CA ALA A 119 -3.74 -0.79 -3.01
C ALA A 119 -3.23 -0.67 -4.45
N GLY A 120 -3.60 -1.61 -5.34
CA GLY A 120 -3.27 -1.56 -6.76
C GLY A 120 -3.84 -0.33 -7.47
N ILE A 121 -5.08 0.05 -7.16
CA ILE A 121 -5.71 1.28 -7.69
C ILE A 121 -4.95 2.52 -7.22
N ALA A 122 -4.61 2.61 -5.93
CA ALA A 122 -3.83 3.72 -5.40
C ALA A 122 -2.42 3.79 -6.03
N ALA A 123 -1.75 2.65 -6.21
CA ALA A 123 -0.47 2.56 -6.89
C ALA A 123 -0.56 3.07 -8.33
N GLY A 124 -1.54 2.62 -9.11
CA GLY A 124 -1.75 3.07 -10.49
C GLY A 124 -2.05 4.57 -10.60
N ARG A 125 -2.80 5.14 -9.65
CA ARG A 125 -3.06 6.59 -9.60
C ARG A 125 -1.80 7.43 -9.37
N LEU A 126 -0.90 6.95 -8.51
CA LEU A 126 0.40 7.60 -8.27
C LEU A 126 1.36 7.40 -9.45
N GLU A 127 1.41 6.19 -9.99
CA GLU A 127 2.26 5.82 -11.11
C GLU A 127 1.93 6.64 -12.36
N GLU A 128 0.66 6.73 -12.74
CA GLU A 128 0.25 7.51 -13.92
C GLU A 128 0.65 8.99 -13.78
N TRP A 129 0.47 9.57 -12.59
CA TRP A 129 0.89 10.96 -12.34
C TRP A 129 2.39 11.14 -12.59
N ILE A 130 3.23 10.35 -11.92
CA ILE A 130 4.68 10.51 -12.03
C ILE A 130 5.18 10.11 -13.42
N PHE A 131 4.61 9.07 -14.03
CA PHE A 131 4.96 8.61 -15.37
C PHE A 131 4.69 9.68 -16.44
N VAL A 132 3.51 10.31 -16.42
CA VAL A 132 3.18 11.41 -17.34
C VAL A 132 4.15 12.57 -17.15
N PHE A 133 4.51 12.90 -15.91
CA PHE A 133 5.49 13.96 -15.61
C PHE A 133 6.89 13.60 -16.11
N ALA A 134 7.30 12.34 -15.98
CA ALA A 134 8.58 11.84 -16.45
C ALA A 134 8.68 11.85 -17.98
N GLN A 135 7.57 11.59 -18.68
CA GLN A 135 7.51 11.67 -20.14
C GLN A 135 7.41 13.11 -20.67
N ALA A 136 6.92 14.06 -19.87
CA ALA A 136 6.83 15.47 -20.22
C ALA A 136 8.20 16.17 -20.13
N ALA A 137 9.10 15.83 -21.05
CA ALA A 137 10.46 16.37 -21.14
C ALA A 137 10.90 16.56 -22.60
N ASP A 138 11.49 17.70 -22.94
CA ASP A 138 11.83 18.09 -24.33
C ASP A 138 13.30 17.86 -24.73
N GLY A 139 14.02 17.00 -24.01
CA GLY A 139 15.46 16.75 -24.23
C GLY A 139 16.37 17.94 -23.92
N SER A 140 15.82 19.08 -23.52
CA SER A 140 16.55 20.31 -23.23
C SER A 140 16.11 20.93 -21.89
N SER A 141 15.67 22.19 -21.90
CA SER A 141 15.39 23.00 -20.73
C SER A 141 13.96 22.89 -20.18
N GLN A 142 13.03 22.27 -20.91
CA GLN A 142 11.64 22.16 -20.50
C GLN A 142 11.29 20.73 -20.08
N PHE A 143 10.86 20.57 -18.83
CA PHE A 143 10.53 19.28 -18.25
C PHE A 143 9.72 19.42 -16.96
N CYS A 144 8.97 18.37 -16.60
CA CYS A 144 8.12 18.36 -15.41
C CYS A 144 8.73 17.72 -14.16
N ILE A 145 9.84 17.00 -14.29
CA ILE A 145 10.64 16.51 -13.16
C ILE A 145 12.06 17.04 -13.29
N SER A 146 12.66 17.50 -12.20
CA SER A 146 13.99 18.13 -12.17
C SER A 146 14.94 17.45 -11.20
N VAL A 147 16.23 17.50 -11.55
CA VAL A 147 17.37 17.13 -10.69
C VAL A 147 18.28 18.33 -10.39
N GLY A 148 17.75 19.56 -10.53
CA GLY A 148 18.51 20.80 -10.30
C GLY A 148 19.38 21.25 -11.49
N LYS A 149 19.30 20.56 -12.63
CA LYS A 149 20.12 20.82 -13.84
C LYS A 149 19.25 21.32 -14.99
N HIS A 150 19.86 21.75 -16.10
CA HIS A 150 19.15 22.13 -17.33
C HIS A 150 18.82 20.95 -18.26
N ILE A 151 18.84 19.73 -17.73
CA ILE A 151 18.58 18.49 -18.47
C ILE A 151 17.54 17.71 -17.65
N PRO A 152 16.52 17.11 -18.29
CA PRO A 152 15.55 16.27 -17.61
C PRO A 152 16.22 15.06 -16.94
N PRO A 153 15.62 14.51 -15.87
CA PRO A 153 16.09 13.27 -15.27
C PRO A 153 15.99 12.12 -16.26
N GLU A 154 17.00 11.25 -16.23
CA GLU A 154 16.92 9.94 -16.85
C GLU A 154 16.47 8.89 -15.80
N HIS A 155 16.25 7.66 -16.24
CA HIS A 155 15.86 6.55 -15.35
C HIS A 155 16.78 6.39 -14.12
N LYS A 156 18.09 6.63 -14.26
CA LYS A 156 19.07 6.59 -13.16
C LYS A 156 18.80 7.60 -12.05
N ASN A 157 18.03 8.65 -12.33
CA ASN A 157 17.58 9.64 -11.35
C ASN A 157 16.21 9.29 -10.76
N LEU A 158 15.47 8.38 -11.39
CA LEU A 158 14.12 7.95 -11.03
C LEU A 158 14.09 6.44 -10.80
N GLN A 159 15.10 5.93 -10.09
CA GLN A 159 15.34 4.49 -9.90
C GLN A 159 14.23 3.80 -9.10
N GLU A 160 13.42 4.53 -8.33
CA GLU A 160 12.25 3.95 -7.65
C GLU A 160 11.02 3.86 -8.57
N CYS A 161 11.07 4.49 -9.74
CA CYS A 161 9.99 4.52 -10.71
C CYS A 161 10.22 3.57 -11.89
N PHE A 162 11.47 3.47 -12.39
CA PHE A 162 11.78 2.78 -13.64
C PHE A 162 12.95 1.80 -13.52
N ASP A 163 12.83 0.66 -14.20
CA ASP A 163 13.86 -0.39 -14.33
C ASP A 163 14.69 -0.28 -15.62
N GLY A 164 14.60 0.87 -16.30
CA GLY A 164 15.27 1.11 -17.57
C GLY A 164 14.84 2.44 -18.17
N THR A 165 15.15 2.68 -19.44
CA THR A 165 14.75 3.89 -20.17
C THR A 165 13.28 4.23 -19.92
N ILE A 166 13.00 5.49 -19.56
CA ILE A 166 11.65 5.96 -19.18
C ILE A 166 10.66 5.58 -20.28
N GLY A 167 9.69 4.75 -19.92
CA GLY A 167 8.69 4.22 -20.83
C GLY A 167 7.68 3.32 -20.09
N PRO A 168 6.58 2.95 -20.74
CA PRO A 168 5.51 2.19 -20.08
C PRO A 168 5.98 0.78 -19.66
N GLU A 169 6.84 0.14 -20.45
CA GLU A 169 7.34 -1.21 -20.16
C GLU A 169 8.41 -1.26 -19.07
N THR A 170 8.98 -0.13 -18.69
CA THR A 170 10.03 -0.05 -17.66
C THR A 170 9.49 0.37 -16.30
N LEU A 171 8.19 0.63 -16.18
CA LEU A 171 7.52 0.77 -14.88
C LEU A 171 7.46 -0.58 -14.15
N TYR A 172 7.63 -0.57 -12.84
CA TYR A 172 7.63 -1.80 -12.04
C TYR A 172 6.27 -2.51 -12.04
N LYS A 173 6.21 -3.74 -12.55
CA LYS A 173 5.02 -4.60 -12.54
C LYS A 173 4.89 -5.32 -11.20
N ILE A 174 3.68 -5.76 -10.84
CA ILE A 174 3.39 -6.38 -9.53
C ILE A 174 4.23 -7.65 -9.26
N GLU A 175 4.63 -8.36 -10.31
CA GLU A 175 5.44 -9.58 -10.23
C GLU A 175 6.95 -9.34 -10.26
N ASP A 176 7.39 -8.10 -10.40
CA ASP A 176 8.81 -7.76 -10.47
C ASP A 176 9.52 -7.97 -9.13
N SER A 177 10.82 -8.25 -9.20
CA SER A 177 11.67 -8.55 -8.04
C SER A 177 11.60 -7.46 -6.97
N ARG A 178 11.69 -6.18 -7.36
CA ARG A 178 11.62 -5.04 -6.43
C ARG A 178 10.30 -4.98 -5.67
N VAL A 179 9.17 -5.27 -6.32
CA VAL A 179 7.85 -5.30 -5.66
C VAL A 179 7.80 -6.44 -4.63
N LYS A 180 8.27 -7.63 -5.01
CA LYS A 180 8.35 -8.81 -4.11
C LYS A 180 9.29 -8.57 -2.93
N GLU A 181 10.41 -7.90 -3.14
CA GLU A 181 11.35 -7.52 -2.08
C GLU A 181 10.77 -6.44 -1.15
N SER A 182 10.07 -5.44 -1.71
CA SER A 182 9.37 -4.42 -0.95
C SER A 182 8.33 -5.03 0.00
N ALA A 183 7.64 -6.09 -0.43
CA ALA A 183 6.67 -6.83 0.40
C ALA A 183 7.32 -7.52 1.62
N LYS A 184 8.61 -7.86 1.55
CA LYS A 184 9.36 -8.52 2.64
C LYS A 184 9.92 -7.53 3.67
N LYS A 185 9.98 -6.23 3.36
CA LYS A 185 10.45 -5.21 4.30
C LYS A 185 9.53 -5.16 5.52
N SER A 186 10.08 -4.91 6.71
CA SER A 186 9.30 -4.71 7.94
C SER A 186 8.55 -3.37 8.00
N LEU A 187 8.60 -2.57 6.93
CA LEU A 187 7.93 -1.28 6.81
C LEU A 187 6.41 -1.44 6.86
N GLN A 188 5.76 -0.72 7.77
CA GLN A 188 4.31 -0.69 7.92
C GLN A 188 3.66 0.32 6.97
N LEU A 189 2.36 0.14 6.68
CA LEU A 189 1.62 1.01 5.75
C LEU A 189 1.66 2.48 6.19
N HIS A 190 1.53 2.74 7.49
CA HIS A 190 1.55 4.11 8.01
C HIS A 190 2.93 4.79 7.84
N GLU A 191 4.02 4.03 7.95
CA GLU A 191 5.40 4.52 7.74
C GLU A 191 5.64 4.81 6.26
N ALA A 192 5.22 3.90 5.38
CA ALA A 192 5.29 4.08 3.93
C ALA A 192 4.51 5.33 3.48
N LEU A 193 3.29 5.51 3.99
CA LEU A 193 2.47 6.70 3.73
C LEU A 193 3.14 7.97 4.25
N SER A 194 3.58 7.98 5.50
CA SER A 194 4.20 9.16 6.12
C SER A 194 5.44 9.63 5.34
N SER A 195 6.16 8.73 4.66
CA SER A 195 7.36 9.06 3.89
C SER A 195 7.14 10.06 2.74
N ILE A 196 5.89 10.24 2.30
CA ILE A 196 5.53 11.22 1.27
C ILE A 196 4.83 12.47 1.85
N SER A 197 4.69 12.59 3.16
CA SER A 197 4.09 13.79 3.78
C SER A 197 4.94 15.04 3.53
N PHE A 198 4.30 16.21 3.58
CA PHE A 198 4.98 17.50 3.46
C PHE A 198 6.08 17.66 4.50
N SER A 199 5.83 17.33 5.77
CA SER A 199 6.84 17.38 6.83
C SER A 199 8.01 16.42 6.62
N SER A 200 7.80 15.25 6.02
CA SER A 200 8.88 14.30 5.73
C SER A 200 9.76 14.69 4.54
N LEU A 201 9.19 15.35 3.53
CA LEU A 201 9.93 15.79 2.34
C LEU A 201 10.58 17.17 2.53
N GLY A 202 9.84 18.10 3.14
CA GLY A 202 10.16 19.52 3.17
C GLY A 202 9.89 20.21 1.83
N ALA A 203 9.47 21.48 1.88
CA ALA A 203 9.05 22.25 0.70
C ALA A 203 10.08 22.25 -0.44
N GLU A 204 11.36 22.45 -0.11
CA GLU A 204 12.48 22.54 -1.08
C GLU A 204 12.77 21.21 -1.80
N SER A 205 12.41 20.08 -1.19
CA SER A 205 12.59 18.75 -1.78
C SER A 205 11.39 18.31 -2.62
N ILE A 206 10.30 19.07 -2.62
CA ILE A 206 9.07 18.76 -3.36
C ILE A 206 9.09 19.37 -4.75
N VAL A 207 9.39 20.68 -4.84
CA VAL A 207 9.42 21.42 -6.11
C VAL A 207 10.70 22.22 -6.21
N GLU A 208 11.27 22.28 -7.41
CA GLU A 208 12.37 23.20 -7.72
C GLU A 208 11.84 24.63 -7.92
N GLN A 209 11.75 25.38 -6.83
CA GLN A 209 11.29 26.77 -6.82
C GLN A 209 12.25 27.71 -7.56
N ARG A 210 11.74 28.87 -8.00
CA ARG A 210 12.51 29.97 -8.64
C ARG A 210 13.22 29.57 -9.93
N LYS A 211 12.69 28.56 -10.63
CA LYS A 211 13.21 28.01 -11.89
C LYS A 211 12.09 27.79 -12.87
N ASN A 212 12.23 28.40 -14.05
CA ASN A 212 11.32 28.14 -15.15
C ASN A 212 11.78 26.91 -15.94
N ARG A 213 11.08 25.79 -15.74
CA ARG A 213 11.22 24.51 -16.44
C ARG A 213 10.09 24.25 -17.42
N GLY A 214 9.19 25.21 -17.65
CA GLY A 214 8.13 25.08 -18.65
C GLY A 214 7.01 24.10 -18.34
N CYS A 215 6.96 23.50 -17.16
CA CYS A 215 6.00 22.44 -16.87
C CYS A 215 4.57 22.97 -16.78
N ASN A 216 3.79 22.77 -17.84
CA ASN A 216 2.37 23.17 -17.88
C ASN A 216 1.47 22.28 -17.02
N LEU A 217 1.91 21.07 -16.71
CA LEU A 217 1.13 20.10 -15.91
C LEU A 217 0.96 20.52 -14.44
N MET A 218 1.71 21.52 -13.99
CA MET A 218 1.67 22.10 -12.63
C MET A 218 1.10 23.52 -12.61
N ARG A 219 0.52 24.00 -13.72
CA ARG A 219 -0.04 25.36 -13.85
C ARG A 219 -1.54 25.28 -14.13
N THR A 220 -2.36 25.77 -13.20
CA THR A 220 -3.82 25.84 -13.38
C THR A 220 -4.30 27.18 -13.94
N ALA A 221 -3.43 28.20 -13.97
CA ALA A 221 -3.69 29.42 -14.71
C ALA A 221 -3.61 29.22 -16.24
N TYR A 222 -3.99 30.27 -16.98
CA TYR A 222 -3.88 30.32 -18.44
C TYR A 222 -2.46 29.97 -18.92
N GLY A 223 -2.39 29.33 -20.07
CA GLY A 223 -1.18 28.79 -20.68
C GLY A 223 -0.61 27.56 -19.97
N GLY A 224 -1.32 27.01 -18.99
CA GLY A 224 -0.99 25.78 -18.26
C GLY A 224 -1.80 24.60 -18.78
N LEU A 225 -2.60 23.97 -17.91
CA LEU A 225 -3.51 22.88 -18.28
C LEU A 225 -4.53 23.30 -19.34
N LEU A 226 -5.05 24.52 -19.24
CA LEU A 226 -5.85 25.15 -20.28
C LEU A 226 -5.09 26.33 -20.88
N LYS A 227 -5.19 26.49 -22.20
CA LYS A 227 -4.45 27.50 -22.94
C LYS A 227 -4.89 28.93 -22.58
N ASP A 228 -6.20 29.18 -22.56
CA ASP A 228 -6.73 30.55 -22.56
C ASP A 228 -7.48 30.93 -21.27
N PHE A 229 -7.69 29.99 -20.34
CA PHE A 229 -8.50 30.20 -19.14
C PHE A 229 -7.85 29.59 -17.90
N CYS A 230 -8.14 30.16 -16.72
CA CYS A 230 -7.96 29.45 -15.46
C CYS A 230 -8.93 28.26 -15.39
N LEU A 231 -8.69 27.32 -14.49
CA LEU A 231 -9.66 26.27 -14.23
C LEU A 231 -10.89 26.84 -13.50
N ASN A 232 -12.06 26.24 -13.73
CA ASN A 232 -13.28 26.57 -12.96
C ASN A 232 -13.35 25.85 -11.61
N ARG A 233 -12.30 25.10 -11.23
CA ARG A 233 -12.25 24.27 -10.02
C ARG A 233 -10.80 24.05 -9.59
N ASN A 234 -10.62 23.63 -8.34
CA ASN A 234 -9.33 23.17 -7.83
C ASN A 234 -8.92 21.86 -8.53
N PHE A 235 -7.61 21.67 -8.69
CA PHE A 235 -7.03 20.53 -9.39
C PHE A 235 -6.18 19.69 -8.44
N THR A 236 -6.08 18.38 -8.67
CA THR A 236 -5.25 17.50 -7.86
C THR A 236 -4.57 16.42 -8.68
N TRP A 237 -3.29 16.17 -8.40
CA TRP A 237 -2.55 14.99 -8.82
C TRP A 237 -2.45 14.00 -7.65
N GLY A 238 -2.42 12.70 -7.97
CA GLY A 238 -2.28 11.63 -6.96
C GLY A 238 -3.47 11.48 -6.02
N GLY A 239 -4.66 11.99 -6.37
CA GLY A 239 -5.89 11.81 -5.59
C GLY A 239 -5.95 12.63 -4.29
N GLY A 240 -5.18 13.71 -4.21
CA GLY A 240 -5.09 14.57 -3.02
C GLY A 240 -3.67 14.82 -2.54
N VAL A 241 -2.64 14.22 -3.16
CA VAL A 241 -1.24 14.38 -2.75
C VAL A 241 -0.72 15.77 -3.10
N MET A 242 -0.94 16.22 -4.34
CA MET A 242 -0.53 17.54 -4.80
C MET A 242 -1.76 18.30 -5.33
N ASN A 243 -2.11 19.39 -4.66
CA ASN A 243 -3.36 20.11 -4.87
C ASN A 243 -3.09 21.56 -5.29
N PHE A 244 -3.92 22.07 -6.18
CA PHE A 244 -3.77 23.39 -6.77
C PHE A 244 -5.10 24.15 -6.71
N GLY A 245 -5.02 25.44 -6.42
CA GLY A 245 -6.08 26.39 -6.66
C GLY A 245 -6.45 26.49 -8.13
N SER A 246 -7.53 27.20 -8.42
CA SER A 246 -8.08 27.31 -9.77
C SER A 246 -7.21 28.09 -10.75
N CYS A 247 -6.30 28.96 -10.30
CA CYS A 247 -5.49 29.81 -11.17
C CYS A 247 -4.06 30.05 -10.63
N VAL A 248 -3.33 28.97 -10.35
CA VAL A 248 -1.94 28.99 -9.89
C VAL A 248 -1.02 29.34 -11.06
N ALA A 249 -0.18 30.38 -10.87
CA ALA A 249 0.82 30.86 -11.80
C ALA A 249 2.12 31.25 -11.08
N GLY A 250 3.22 31.32 -11.83
CA GLY A 250 4.51 31.77 -11.32
C GLY A 250 5.19 30.76 -10.39
N ASN A 251 6.03 31.28 -9.49
CA ASN A 251 6.77 30.48 -8.52
C ASN A 251 5.83 29.82 -7.51
N LEU A 252 5.82 28.48 -7.46
CA LEU A 252 4.91 27.69 -6.63
C LEU A 252 5.24 27.84 -5.14
N LYS A 253 4.29 28.38 -4.37
CA LYS A 253 4.33 28.45 -2.91
C LYS A 253 3.64 27.21 -2.33
N ILE A 254 4.41 26.16 -2.09
CA ILE A 254 3.89 24.90 -1.55
C ILE A 254 3.88 24.95 -0.03
N GLU A 255 2.72 24.65 0.53
CA GLU A 255 2.50 24.49 1.96
C GLU A 255 1.90 23.11 2.24
N GLY A 256 2.02 22.65 3.49
CA GLY A 256 1.30 21.48 3.97
C GLY A 256 -0.21 21.69 3.91
N GLY A 257 -0.96 20.67 3.50
CA GLY A 257 -2.42 20.66 3.53
C GLY A 257 -3.05 19.71 2.53
N GLU A 258 -4.33 19.44 2.74
CA GLU A 258 -5.13 18.55 1.90
C GLU A 258 -5.89 19.34 0.82
N TYR A 259 -6.63 18.63 -0.04
CA TYR A 259 -7.41 19.25 -1.12
C TYR A 259 -8.43 20.30 -0.62
N GLY A 260 -9.01 20.08 0.57
CA GLY A 260 -9.94 21.02 1.20
C GLY A 260 -9.29 22.30 1.72
N ASP A 261 -7.98 22.31 1.91
CA ASP A 261 -7.21 23.44 2.45
C ASP A 261 -6.75 24.42 1.35
N VAL A 262 -7.14 24.16 0.10
CA VAL A 262 -6.93 25.04 -1.05
C VAL A 262 -7.98 26.16 -1.02
N GLY A 263 -7.76 27.15 -0.16
CA GLY A 263 -8.68 28.27 0.08
C GLY A 263 -8.56 29.46 -0.89
N SER A 264 -7.47 29.55 -1.66
CA SER A 264 -7.23 30.63 -2.63
C SER A 264 -6.91 30.09 -4.03
N HIS A 265 -7.02 30.97 -5.04
CA HIS A 265 -6.78 30.61 -6.43
C HIS A 265 -5.31 30.29 -6.74
N ASP A 266 -4.39 30.82 -5.93
CA ASP A 266 -2.94 30.66 -6.04
C ASP A 266 -2.35 29.60 -5.09
N ALA A 267 -3.18 28.99 -4.24
CA ALA A 267 -2.72 28.01 -3.26
C ALA A 267 -2.19 26.73 -3.92
N VAL A 268 -1.06 26.24 -3.41
CA VAL A 268 -0.54 24.90 -3.72
C VAL A 268 -0.33 24.16 -2.42
N ARG A 269 -0.98 23.00 -2.29
CA ARG A 269 -0.95 22.19 -1.06
C ARG A 269 -0.36 20.82 -1.37
N TRP A 270 0.62 20.41 -0.58
CA TRP A 270 1.09 19.02 -0.55
C TRP A 270 0.58 18.36 0.73
N THR A 271 0.07 17.13 0.62
CA THR A 271 -0.55 16.43 1.75
C THR A 271 0.34 16.42 3.00
N GLU A 272 -0.22 16.86 4.13
CA GLU A 272 0.45 16.78 5.43
C GLU A 272 0.15 15.43 6.08
N ASP A 273 -1.08 14.93 5.87
CA ASP A 273 -1.55 13.67 6.40
C ASP A 273 -2.08 12.78 5.27
N PRO A 274 -1.21 11.91 4.72
CA PRO A 274 -1.60 10.99 3.66
C PRO A 274 -2.80 10.10 4.01
N SER A 275 -3.12 9.87 5.29
CA SER A 275 -4.32 9.10 5.65
C SER A 275 -5.63 9.80 5.26
N LYS A 276 -5.60 11.12 5.02
CA LYS A 276 -6.75 11.92 4.58
C LYS A 276 -6.91 11.96 3.06
N VAL A 277 -5.91 11.52 2.30
CA VAL A 277 -5.94 11.45 0.84
C VAL A 277 -6.91 10.37 0.37
N SER A 278 -7.74 10.70 -0.62
CA SER A 278 -8.90 9.87 -1.02
C SER A 278 -8.52 8.43 -1.35
N ILE A 279 -7.48 8.24 -2.16
CA ILE A 279 -7.04 6.93 -2.64
C ILE A 279 -6.41 6.07 -1.54
N PHE A 280 -5.92 6.66 -0.45
CA PHE A 280 -5.28 5.91 0.65
C PHE A 280 -6.28 5.50 1.74
N LYS A 281 -7.41 6.21 1.89
CA LYS A 281 -8.46 5.87 2.87
C LYS A 281 -8.95 4.42 2.71
N ASP A 282 -9.23 4.01 1.49
CA ASP A 282 -9.71 2.64 1.23
C ASP A 282 -8.63 1.59 1.44
N VAL A 283 -7.37 1.90 1.11
CA VAL A 283 -6.24 1.00 1.37
C VAL A 283 -6.10 0.77 2.88
N ILE A 284 -6.08 1.84 3.67
CA ILE A 284 -5.96 1.77 5.13
C ILE A 284 -7.12 0.95 5.72
N ARG A 285 -8.35 1.27 5.32
CA ARG A 285 -9.57 0.60 5.82
C ARG A 285 -9.61 -0.88 5.48
N LEU A 286 -9.37 -1.25 4.22
CA LEU A 286 -9.48 -2.63 3.76
C LEU A 286 -8.30 -3.48 4.25
N PHE A 287 -7.09 -2.92 4.29
CA PHE A 287 -5.95 -3.62 4.86
C PHE A 287 -6.12 -3.83 6.38
N ALA A 288 -6.65 -2.84 7.10
CA ALA A 288 -7.00 -3.01 8.51
C ALA A 288 -8.07 -4.08 8.72
N ARG A 289 -9.09 -4.16 7.86
CA ARG A 289 -10.11 -5.22 7.90
C ARG A 289 -9.49 -6.61 7.71
N PHE A 290 -8.58 -6.77 6.74
CA PHE A 290 -7.83 -8.01 6.57
C PHE A 290 -7.05 -8.37 7.84
N GLN A 291 -6.32 -7.42 8.44
CA GLN A 291 -5.56 -7.64 9.67
C GLN A 291 -6.46 -8.04 10.85
N GLU A 292 -7.62 -7.40 11.00
CA GLU A 292 -8.61 -7.70 12.03
C GLU A 292 -9.11 -9.14 11.93
N VAL A 293 -9.60 -9.55 10.74
CA VAL A 293 -10.11 -10.91 10.52
C VAL A 293 -8.99 -11.94 10.70
N LYS A 294 -7.81 -11.69 10.14
CA LYS A 294 -6.63 -12.55 10.31
C LYS A 294 -6.30 -12.77 11.78
N ASN A 295 -6.24 -11.70 12.57
CA ASN A 295 -5.90 -11.79 13.99
C ASN A 295 -6.99 -12.50 14.81
N ALA A 296 -8.26 -12.31 14.45
CA ALA A 296 -9.38 -13.03 15.07
C ALA A 296 -9.31 -14.54 14.79
N VAL A 297 -9.07 -14.93 13.54
CA VAL A 297 -8.90 -16.34 13.13
C VAL A 297 -7.69 -16.96 13.84
N MET A 298 -6.54 -16.28 13.84
CA MET A 298 -5.32 -16.73 14.52
C MET A 298 -5.54 -16.95 16.02
N LYS A 299 -6.26 -16.03 16.69
CA LYS A 299 -6.58 -16.16 18.12
C LYS A 299 -7.47 -17.38 18.37
N LYS A 300 -8.50 -17.59 17.56
CA LYS A 300 -9.39 -18.76 17.67
C LYS A 300 -8.63 -20.07 17.43
N ILE A 301 -7.81 -20.14 16.39
CA ILE A 301 -6.96 -21.32 16.13
C ILE A 301 -6.10 -21.61 17.36
N LYS A 302 -5.44 -20.59 17.92
CA LYS A 302 -4.61 -20.75 19.11
C LYS A 302 -5.40 -21.29 20.31
N THR A 303 -6.54 -20.67 20.64
CA THR A 303 -7.36 -21.12 21.78
C THR A 303 -7.87 -22.56 21.59
N THR A 304 -8.28 -22.93 20.37
CA THR A 304 -8.69 -24.30 20.08
C THR A 304 -7.52 -25.27 20.21
N VAL A 305 -6.34 -24.94 19.65
CA VAL A 305 -5.14 -25.77 19.78
C VAL A 305 -4.79 -26.00 21.25
N ASP A 306 -4.80 -24.95 22.08
CA ASP A 306 -4.50 -25.03 23.50
C ASP A 306 -5.49 -25.93 24.26
N GLU A 307 -6.77 -25.94 23.87
CA GLU A 307 -7.80 -26.84 24.42
C GLU A 307 -7.64 -28.28 23.96
N LEU A 308 -7.35 -28.53 22.67
CA LEU A 308 -7.18 -29.88 22.15
C LEU A 308 -5.95 -30.56 22.75
N THR A 309 -4.85 -29.82 22.89
CA THR A 309 -3.55 -30.37 23.33
C THR A 309 -3.61 -30.99 24.72
N LYS A 310 -4.47 -30.46 25.59
CA LYS A 310 -4.76 -31.01 26.93
C LYS A 310 -5.29 -32.45 26.89
N CYS A 311 -6.16 -32.74 25.93
CA CYS A 311 -6.83 -34.03 25.83
C CYS A 311 -6.13 -35.05 24.92
N ILE A 312 -5.02 -34.70 24.27
CA ILE A 312 -4.26 -35.63 23.42
C ILE A 312 -3.40 -36.54 24.30
N GLY A 313 -3.47 -37.86 24.05
CA GLY A 313 -2.65 -38.85 24.73
C GLY A 313 -1.18 -38.73 24.32
N GLN A 314 -0.26 -38.92 25.28
CA GLN A 314 1.18 -38.73 25.05
C GLN A 314 1.72 -39.56 23.87
N LYS A 315 1.24 -40.81 23.71
CA LYS A 315 1.63 -41.67 22.58
C LYS A 315 1.19 -41.11 21.23
N GLU A 316 0.03 -40.47 21.17
CA GLU A 316 -0.48 -39.86 19.94
C GLU A 316 0.18 -38.51 19.64
N ALA A 317 0.61 -37.79 20.68
CA ALA A 317 1.39 -36.55 20.54
C ALA A 317 2.80 -36.79 19.95
N GLU A 318 3.38 -37.96 20.20
CA GLU A 318 4.72 -38.35 19.72
C GLU A 318 4.70 -38.93 18.27
N LEU A 319 3.52 -39.16 17.68
CA LEU A 319 3.41 -39.66 16.31
C LEU A 319 3.91 -38.61 15.31
N THR A 320 4.67 -39.08 14.30
CA THR A 320 5.00 -38.24 13.15
C THR A 320 3.77 -38.03 12.27
N ASN A 321 3.80 -37.01 11.40
CA ASN A 321 2.67 -36.69 10.53
C ASN A 321 2.25 -37.89 9.66
N ASP A 322 3.21 -38.60 9.06
CA ASP A 322 2.91 -39.73 8.18
C ASP A 322 2.28 -40.89 8.95
N GLN A 323 2.84 -41.23 10.12
CA GLN A 323 2.31 -42.28 10.99
C GLN A 323 0.91 -41.94 11.49
N LEU A 324 0.65 -40.67 11.79
CA LEU A 324 -0.64 -40.21 12.29
C LEU A 324 -1.78 -40.53 11.30
N TYR A 325 -1.58 -40.23 10.01
CA TYR A 325 -2.60 -40.49 9.00
C TYR A 325 -2.79 -42.00 8.75
N GLU A 326 -1.70 -42.77 8.69
CA GLU A 326 -1.78 -44.23 8.52
C GLU A 326 -2.53 -44.91 9.67
N GLU A 327 -2.19 -44.58 10.92
CA GLU A 327 -2.85 -45.14 12.09
C GLU A 327 -4.31 -44.71 12.20
N PHE A 328 -4.62 -43.46 11.83
CA PHE A 328 -5.98 -42.95 11.82
C PHE A 328 -6.86 -43.68 10.82
N GLU A 329 -6.39 -43.85 9.57
CA GLU A 329 -7.13 -44.60 8.55
C GLU A 329 -7.38 -46.06 8.96
N ALA A 330 -6.41 -46.72 9.59
CA ALA A 330 -6.54 -48.11 10.01
C ALA A 330 -7.67 -48.29 11.04
N ILE A 331 -7.71 -47.43 12.06
CA ILE A 331 -8.74 -47.50 13.11
C ILE A 331 -10.10 -47.03 12.58
N GLN A 332 -10.12 -46.00 11.73
CA GLN A 332 -11.35 -45.51 11.11
C GLN A 332 -12.01 -46.59 10.25
N LYS A 333 -11.23 -47.30 9.41
CA LYS A 333 -11.72 -48.42 8.60
C LYS A 333 -12.27 -49.53 9.50
N TYR A 334 -11.57 -49.88 10.58
CA TYR A 334 -12.05 -50.91 11.52
C TYR A 334 -13.40 -50.55 12.16
N LEU A 335 -13.56 -49.31 12.64
CA LEU A 335 -14.78 -48.85 13.30
C LEU A 335 -15.97 -48.67 12.34
N TRP A 336 -15.75 -48.52 11.03
CA TRP A 336 -16.84 -48.43 10.04
C TRP A 336 -17.58 -49.75 9.80
N PHE A 337 -16.99 -50.89 10.13
CA PHE A 337 -17.59 -52.21 9.92
C PHE A 337 -18.16 -52.85 11.20
N LEU A 338 -18.05 -52.16 12.34
CA LEU A 338 -18.66 -52.54 13.62
C LEU A 338 -20.03 -51.88 13.79
#